data_AF-A0A8J6JHL0-F1
#
_entry.id   AF-A0A8J6JHL0-F1
#
_cell.length_a   1.000
_cell.length_b   1.000
_cell.length_c   1.000
_cell.angle_alpha   90.00
_cell.angle_beta   90.00
_cell.angle_gamma   90.00
#
_symmetry.space_group_name_H-M   'P 1'
#
loop_
_entity.id
_entity.type
_entity.pdbx_description
1 polymer ?
#
loop_
_entity_poly.entity_id
_entity_poly.type
_entity_poly.pdbx_seq_one_letter_code
_entity_poly.pdbx_strand_id
1 'polypeptide(L)'
;MVARSKRRHLLFIIPAVIALSAVVYFKLYHIDRSRMDIAIGQCASESPDGCYRVTVTLYPIGDFRYMDSQEEMEAYLEENHSEAYVIADLMWDPTVREDGAVVWLAENRKTIFYGRYDGLPSTIAWLNNETVIINGRTLKLPQEVYDYRRTFELPFLK
;
A
#
# COMPACT_ATOMS: atom_id res chain seq x y z
N MET A 1 -63.38 12.30 15.61
CA MET A 1 -62.71 11.12 16.19
C MET A 1 -61.73 10.52 15.18
N VAL A 2 -60.66 11.22 14.77
CA VAL A 2 -59.64 10.68 13.83
C VAL A 2 -58.28 11.36 14.12
N ALA A 3 -57.60 10.98 15.20
CA ALA A 3 -56.27 11.53 15.52
C ALA A 3 -55.35 10.56 16.29
N ARG A 4 -55.61 9.24 16.25
CA ARG A 4 -54.79 8.23 16.95
C ARG A 4 -54.02 7.25 16.07
N SER A 5 -54.27 7.24 14.75
CA SER A 5 -53.63 6.27 13.84
C SER A 5 -52.19 6.65 13.41
N LYS A 6 -51.87 7.95 13.26
CA LYS A 6 -50.55 8.38 12.74
C LYS A 6 -49.36 8.18 13.68
N ARG A 7 -49.58 8.05 15.00
CA ARG A 7 -48.47 7.90 15.98
C ARG A 7 -47.82 6.51 15.97
N ARG A 8 -48.54 5.46 15.56
CA ARG A 8 -47.98 4.09 15.55
C ARG A 8 -46.99 3.87 14.41
N HIS A 9 -47.19 4.51 13.25
CA HIS A 9 -46.24 4.40 12.14
C HIS A 9 -44.94 5.16 12.43
N LEU A 10 -45.00 6.29 13.15
CA LEU A 10 -43.81 7.08 13.50
C LEU A 10 -42.81 6.29 14.37
N LEU A 11 -43.31 5.41 15.24
CA LEU A 11 -42.48 4.57 16.12
C LEU A 11 -41.61 3.56 15.37
N PHE A 12 -42.01 3.14 14.15
CA PHE A 12 -41.23 2.20 13.35
C PHE A 12 -40.37 2.90 12.29
N ILE A 13 -40.78 4.08 11.82
CA ILE A 13 -40.04 4.84 10.81
C ILE A 13 -38.73 5.40 11.40
N ILE A 14 -38.76 5.94 12.62
CA ILE A 14 -37.57 6.57 13.21
C ILE A 14 -36.41 5.56 13.41
N PRO A 15 -36.61 4.37 14.00
CA PRO A 15 -35.54 3.37 14.11
C PRO A 15 -35.06 2.87 12.76
N ALA A 16 -35.95 2.72 11.77
CA ALA A 16 -35.58 2.28 10.42
C ALA A 16 -34.69 3.31 9.72
N VAL A 17 -34.99 4.62 9.86
CA VAL A 17 -34.14 5.69 9.34
C VAL A 17 -32.79 5.72 10.05
N ILE A 18 -32.75 5.57 11.38
CA ILE A 18 -31.48 5.51 12.13
C ILE A 18 -30.65 4.30 11.69
N ALA A 19 -31.27 3.13 11.54
CA ALA A 19 -30.59 1.91 11.08
C ALA A 19 -30.06 2.07 9.65
N LEU A 20 -30.85 2.66 8.74
CA LEU A 20 -30.41 2.93 7.38
C LEU A 20 -29.26 3.93 7.34
N SER A 21 -29.36 5.02 8.10
CA SER A 21 -28.29 6.02 8.24
C SER A 21 -27.03 5.41 8.85
N ALA A 22 -27.16 4.50 9.82
CA ALA A 22 -26.02 3.79 10.40
C ALA A 22 -25.38 2.81 9.41
N VAL A 23 -26.17 2.11 8.58
CA VAL A 23 -25.65 1.22 7.54
C VAL A 23 -24.97 2.03 6.43
N VAL A 24 -25.53 3.16 6.03
CA VAL A 24 -24.90 4.07 5.04
C VAL A 24 -23.64 4.68 5.64
N TYR A 25 -23.67 5.17 6.87
CA TYR A 25 -22.49 5.67 7.58
C TYR A 25 -21.43 4.59 7.70
N PHE A 26 -21.79 3.38 8.12
CA PHE A 26 -20.86 2.26 8.22
C PHE A 26 -20.29 1.88 6.84
N LYS A 27 -21.11 1.83 5.78
CA LYS A 27 -20.61 1.57 4.43
C LYS A 27 -19.75 2.69 3.85
N LEU A 28 -19.99 3.95 4.20
CA LEU A 28 -19.21 5.11 3.72
C LEU A 28 -17.93 5.33 4.54
N TYR A 29 -17.95 5.04 5.84
CA TYR A 29 -16.82 5.30 6.75
C TYR A 29 -16.00 4.05 7.11
N HIS A 30 -16.56 2.85 6.94
CA HIS A 30 -15.81 1.59 6.91
C HIS A 30 -15.65 1.06 5.47
N ILE A 31 -15.62 1.96 4.48
CA ILE A 31 -14.96 1.66 3.20
C ILE A 31 -13.59 1.10 3.56
N ASP A 32 -13.35 -0.10 3.06
CA ASP A 32 -12.21 -0.93 3.33
C ASP A 32 -10.90 -0.13 3.21
N ARG A 33 -10.31 0.25 4.35
CA ARG A 33 -9.05 1.02 4.40
C ARG A 33 -7.89 0.28 3.75
N SER A 34 -8.02 -1.02 3.47
CA SER A 34 -7.04 -1.78 2.69
C SER A 34 -7.03 -1.39 1.20
N ARG A 35 -8.00 -0.60 0.74
CA ARG A 35 -8.06 -0.05 -0.63
C ARG A 35 -7.43 1.34 -0.78
N MET A 36 -6.91 1.95 0.29
CA MET A 36 -6.30 3.29 0.28
C MET A 36 -4.78 3.28 0.12
N ASP A 37 -4.22 2.21 -0.45
CA ASP A 37 -2.84 2.19 -0.90
C ASP A 37 -2.82 2.52 -2.40
N ILE A 38 -2.98 3.79 -2.74
CA ILE A 38 -2.78 4.23 -4.13
C ILE A 38 -1.26 4.20 -4.37
N ALA A 39 -0.77 3.05 -4.82
CA ALA A 39 0.58 2.91 -5.32
C ALA A 39 0.69 3.68 -6.64
N ILE A 40 1.61 4.65 -6.70
CA ILE A 40 1.86 5.43 -7.92
C ILE A 40 2.73 4.66 -8.93
N GLY A 41 3.35 3.58 -8.47
CA GLY A 41 4.16 2.72 -9.29
C GLY A 41 4.54 1.45 -8.54
N GLN A 42 4.52 0.33 -9.25
CA GLN A 42 4.96 -0.96 -8.74
C GLN A 42 5.87 -1.62 -9.77
N CYS A 43 7.05 -2.06 -9.35
CA CYS A 43 7.90 -2.93 -10.15
C CYS A 43 8.30 -4.16 -9.33
N ALA A 44 8.41 -5.31 -10.00
CA ALA A 44 8.80 -6.55 -9.36
C ALA A 44 9.88 -7.25 -10.17
N SER A 45 10.77 -7.96 -9.48
CA SER A 45 11.82 -8.75 -10.10
C SER A 45 12.11 -10.00 -9.26
N GLU A 46 12.43 -11.10 -9.94
CA GLU A 46 12.73 -12.39 -9.33
C GLU A 46 14.22 -12.71 -9.48
N SER A 47 14.79 -13.39 -8.48
CA SER A 47 16.17 -13.83 -8.54
C SER A 47 16.37 -14.84 -9.68
N PRO A 48 17.59 -14.96 -10.24
CA PRO A 48 17.86 -15.89 -11.35
C PRO A 48 17.53 -17.36 -11.06
N ASP A 49 17.56 -17.76 -9.78
CA ASP A 49 17.20 -19.11 -9.32
C ASP A 49 15.72 -19.25 -8.92
N GLY A 50 14.95 -18.16 -8.94
CA GLY A 50 13.54 -18.15 -8.54
C GLY A 50 13.29 -18.25 -7.04
N CYS A 51 14.32 -18.22 -6.20
CA CYS A 51 14.17 -18.34 -4.73
C CYS A 51 13.63 -17.06 -4.07
N TYR A 52 13.81 -15.90 -4.71
CA TYR A 52 13.44 -14.61 -4.16
C TYR A 52 12.64 -13.78 -5.14
N ARG A 53 11.75 -12.95 -4.58
CA ARG A 53 11.05 -11.89 -5.31
C ARG A 53 11.12 -10.59 -4.54
N VAL A 54 11.50 -9.52 -5.23
CA VAL A 54 11.47 -8.17 -4.68
C VAL A 54 10.40 -7.39 -5.43
N THR A 55 9.50 -6.75 -4.68
CA THR A 55 8.49 -5.84 -5.22
C THR A 55 8.72 -4.46 -4.63
N VAL A 56 8.99 -3.46 -5.46
CA VAL A 56 9.10 -2.07 -5.02
C VAL A 56 7.79 -1.36 -5.33
N THR A 57 7.24 -0.72 -4.31
CA THR A 57 6.00 0.06 -4.36
C THR A 57 6.32 1.50 -3.94
N LEU A 58 5.87 2.44 -4.76
CA LEU A 58 5.97 3.87 -4.48
C LEU A 58 4.68 4.35 -3.81
N TYR A 59 4.83 4.94 -2.62
CA TYR A 59 3.74 5.48 -1.83
C TYR A 59 3.92 6.99 -1.68
N PRO A 60 3.00 7.81 -2.19
CA PRO A 60 3.15 9.25 -2.10
C PRO A 60 2.99 9.73 -0.65
N ILE A 61 3.70 10.79 -0.25
CA ILE A 61 3.71 11.38 1.11
C ILE A 61 2.83 12.61 1.12
N GLY A 62 1.73 12.54 1.87
CA GLY A 62 0.70 13.57 1.80
C GLY A 62 -0.69 13.02 2.04
N ASP A 63 -1.67 13.92 2.07
CA ASP A 63 -3.06 13.56 2.29
C ASP A 63 -3.78 13.25 0.96
N PHE A 64 -3.49 12.07 0.39
CA PHE A 64 -4.11 11.61 -0.87
C PHE A 64 -5.53 11.07 -0.69
N ARG A 65 -6.16 11.30 0.48
CA ARG A 65 -7.51 10.82 0.81
C ARG A 65 -8.62 11.36 -0.11
N TYR A 66 -8.27 12.20 -1.09
CA TYR A 66 -9.19 12.95 -1.95
C TYR A 66 -8.87 12.88 -3.45
N MET A 67 -7.94 12.01 -3.87
CA MET A 67 -7.66 11.83 -5.31
C MET A 67 -8.36 10.58 -5.80
N ASP A 68 -9.27 10.77 -6.75
CA ASP A 68 -10.14 9.70 -7.25
C ASP A 68 -9.52 8.98 -8.46
N SER A 69 -8.40 9.48 -8.99
CA SER A 69 -7.70 8.91 -10.14
C SER A 69 -6.18 8.94 -10.03
N GLN A 70 -5.53 8.03 -10.75
CA GLN A 70 -4.07 7.99 -10.88
C GLN A 70 -3.53 9.27 -11.54
N GLU A 71 -4.25 9.83 -12.51
CA GLU A 71 -3.87 11.04 -13.26
C GLU A 71 -3.84 12.29 -12.36
N GLU A 72 -4.83 12.47 -11.48
CA GLU A 72 -4.85 13.57 -10.50
C GLU A 72 -3.69 13.49 -9.51
N MET A 73 -3.34 12.27 -9.13
CA MET A 73 -2.22 12.01 -8.22
C MET A 73 -0.87 12.25 -8.90
N GLU A 74 -0.69 11.79 -10.15
CA GLU A 74 0.51 12.06 -10.94
C GLU A 74 0.70 13.57 -11.18
N ALA A 75 -0.36 14.30 -11.53
CA ALA A 75 -0.33 15.75 -11.70
C ALA A 75 0.04 16.47 -10.39
N TYR A 76 -0.50 16.03 -9.25
CA TYR A 76 -0.13 16.60 -7.95
C TYR A 76 1.33 16.33 -7.58
N LEU A 77 1.84 15.13 -7.87
CA LEU A 77 3.24 14.78 -7.66
C LEU A 77 4.18 15.65 -8.50
N GLU A 78 3.81 15.88 -9.76
CA GLU A 78 4.55 16.75 -10.67
C GLU A 78 4.54 18.22 -10.22
N GLU A 79 3.37 18.73 -9.80
CA GLU A 79 3.21 20.13 -9.38
C GLU A 79 3.85 20.44 -8.03
N ASN A 80 3.75 19.51 -7.06
CA ASN A 80 4.12 19.79 -5.67
C ASN A 80 5.52 19.29 -5.32
N HIS A 81 6.25 18.70 -6.27
CA HIS A 81 7.49 17.96 -6.00
C HIS A 81 7.35 17.04 -4.79
N SER A 82 6.16 16.46 -4.64
CA SER A 82 5.78 15.86 -3.36
C SER A 82 6.63 14.63 -3.12
N GLU A 83 7.05 14.50 -1.86
CA GLU A 83 7.88 13.40 -1.44
C GLU A 83 7.07 12.11 -1.61
N ALA A 84 7.66 11.01 -2.06
CA ALA A 84 7.05 9.68 -1.95
C ALA A 84 7.98 8.77 -1.12
N TYR A 85 7.45 7.83 -0.35
CA TYR A 85 8.25 6.76 0.25
C TYR A 85 8.30 5.56 -0.69
N VAL A 86 9.48 4.99 -0.82
CA VAL A 86 9.70 3.74 -1.53
C VAL A 86 9.69 2.60 -0.52
N ILE A 87 8.83 1.62 -0.73
CA ILE A 87 8.76 0.39 0.06
C ILE A 87 9.15 -0.77 -0.84
N ALA A 88 10.04 -1.64 -0.38
CA ALA A 88 10.43 -2.84 -1.08
C ALA A 88 10.00 -4.07 -0.27
N ASP A 89 9.09 -4.88 -0.79
CA ASP A 89 8.72 -6.16 -0.20
C ASP A 89 9.59 -7.27 -0.76
N LEU A 90 10.36 -7.91 0.12
CA LEU A 90 11.08 -9.14 -0.16
C LEU A 90 10.20 -10.34 0.16
N MET A 91 10.10 -11.28 -0.78
CA MET A 91 9.51 -12.59 -0.58
C MET A 91 10.53 -13.70 -0.84
N TRP A 92 10.50 -14.78 -0.08
CA TRP A 92 11.41 -15.93 -0.24
C TRP A 92 10.67 -17.28 -0.16
N ASP A 93 11.36 -18.36 -0.53
CA ASP A 93 10.86 -19.75 -0.49
C ASP A 93 9.45 -19.90 -1.09
N PRO A 94 9.29 -19.66 -2.39
CA PRO A 94 8.00 -19.85 -3.03
C PRO A 94 7.63 -21.34 -3.07
N THR A 95 6.33 -21.61 -2.97
CA THR A 95 5.80 -22.97 -3.15
C THR A 95 5.34 -23.15 -4.60
N VAL A 96 5.82 -24.20 -5.25
CA VAL A 96 5.32 -24.61 -6.58
C VAL A 96 4.17 -25.59 -6.38
N ARG A 97 2.99 -25.24 -6.90
CA ARG A 97 1.80 -26.10 -6.87
C ARG A 97 1.89 -27.19 -7.94
N GLU A 98 1.00 -28.19 -7.85
CA GLU A 98 0.91 -29.29 -8.82
C GLU A 98 0.63 -28.82 -10.25
N ASP A 99 -0.02 -27.66 -10.42
CA ASP A 99 -0.30 -27.02 -11.72
C ASP A 99 0.90 -26.19 -12.25
N GLY A 100 2.02 -26.17 -11.53
CA GLY A 100 3.20 -25.38 -11.86
C GLY A 100 3.12 -23.91 -11.43
N ALA A 101 2.05 -23.48 -10.76
CA ALA A 101 1.95 -22.10 -10.28
C ALA A 101 2.90 -21.85 -9.10
N VAL A 102 3.63 -20.73 -9.17
CA VAL A 102 4.51 -20.24 -8.10
C VAL A 102 3.69 -19.39 -7.12
N VAL A 103 3.65 -19.81 -5.86
CA VAL A 103 2.93 -19.12 -4.79
C VAL A 103 3.91 -18.55 -3.79
N TRP A 104 3.86 -17.24 -3.61
CA TRP A 104 4.64 -16.53 -2.62
C TRP A 104 3.83 -16.43 -1.32
N LEU A 105 4.30 -17.08 -0.26
CA LEU A 105 3.60 -17.13 1.03
C LEU A 105 3.80 -15.84 1.82
N ALA A 106 2.74 -15.37 2.49
CA ALA A 106 2.78 -14.13 3.27
C ALA A 106 3.68 -14.24 4.51
N GLU A 107 3.86 -15.44 5.08
CA GLU A 107 4.82 -15.67 6.17
C GLU A 107 6.28 -15.47 5.74
N ASN A 108 6.56 -15.63 4.45
CA ASN A 108 7.88 -15.41 3.86
C ASN A 108 7.99 -14.02 3.24
N ARG A 109 7.32 -13.02 3.84
CA ARG A 109 7.39 -11.62 3.41
C ARG A 109 8.14 -10.80 4.44
N LYS A 110 9.01 -9.91 3.97
CA LYS A 110 9.66 -8.90 4.78
C LYS A 110 9.65 -7.57 4.04
N THR A 111 9.11 -6.55 4.70
CA THR A 111 9.09 -5.20 4.18
C THR A 111 10.41 -4.49 4.51
N ILE A 112 11.11 -4.08 3.45
CA ILE A 112 12.33 -3.28 3.43
C ILE A 112 11.90 -1.85 3.12
N PHE A 113 12.18 -0.93 4.03
CA PHE A 113 11.89 0.49 3.80
C PHE A 113 13.04 1.05 2.97
N TYR A 114 12.76 1.57 1.76
CA TYR A 114 13.78 1.89 0.77
C TYR A 114 14.15 3.39 0.57
N GLY A 115 13.29 4.38 0.79
CA GLY A 115 13.74 5.78 0.90
C GLY A 115 12.69 6.82 0.55
N ARG A 116 13.13 8.07 0.33
CA ARG A 116 12.35 9.13 -0.31
C ARG A 116 12.55 9.07 -1.83
N TYR A 117 11.47 9.21 -2.58
CA TYR A 117 11.45 9.36 -4.03
C TYR A 117 11.98 10.74 -4.40
N ASP A 118 12.99 10.76 -5.26
CA ASP A 118 13.68 11.94 -5.76
C ASP A 118 13.31 12.27 -7.22
N GLY A 119 12.24 11.65 -7.74
CA GLY A 119 11.81 11.80 -9.13
C GLY A 119 12.41 10.79 -10.10
N LEU A 120 13.29 9.88 -9.64
CA LEU A 120 13.83 8.80 -10.47
C LEU A 120 12.96 7.54 -10.40
N PRO A 121 12.72 6.84 -11.52
CA PRO A 121 11.95 5.61 -11.53
C PRO A 121 12.62 4.55 -10.64
N SER A 122 11.83 3.84 -9.85
CA SER A 122 12.34 2.71 -9.06
C SER A 122 12.92 1.63 -9.97
N THR A 123 14.19 1.31 -9.77
CA THR A 123 14.93 0.30 -10.52
C THR A 123 15.26 -0.89 -9.62
N ILE A 124 15.04 -2.10 -10.15
CA ILE A 124 15.42 -3.36 -9.51
C ILE A 124 16.25 -4.16 -10.49
N ALA A 125 17.41 -4.63 -10.06
CA ALA A 125 18.25 -5.52 -10.86
C ALA A 125 18.91 -6.57 -9.95
N TRP A 126 19.12 -7.77 -10.47
CA TRP A 126 19.85 -8.83 -9.76
C TRP A 126 21.28 -8.94 -10.29
N LEU A 127 22.25 -8.97 -9.37
CA LEU A 127 23.65 -9.27 -9.72
C LEU A 127 23.90 -10.78 -9.75
N ASN A 128 23.25 -11.51 -8.86
CA ASN A 128 23.31 -12.95 -8.71
C ASN A 128 22.09 -13.41 -7.89
N ASN A 129 22.04 -14.69 -7.50
CA ASN A 129 20.93 -15.30 -6.79
C ASN A 129 20.57 -14.63 -5.44
N GLU A 130 21.55 -14.05 -4.75
CA GLU A 130 21.37 -13.53 -3.39
C GLU A 130 21.61 -12.01 -3.30
N THR A 131 21.92 -11.36 -4.41
CA THR A 131 22.33 -9.95 -4.42
C THR A 131 21.45 -9.14 -5.35
N VAL A 132 20.68 -8.22 -4.76
CA VAL A 132 19.79 -7.31 -5.48
C VAL A 132 20.32 -5.89 -5.41
N ILE A 133 20.17 -5.14 -6.50
CA ILE A 133 20.37 -3.71 -6.59
C ILE A 133 18.99 -3.08 -6.67
N ILE A 134 18.64 -2.26 -5.67
CA ILE A 134 17.44 -1.44 -5.68
C ILE A 134 17.93 0.01 -5.70
N ASN A 135 17.47 0.84 -6.64
CA ASN A 135 17.92 2.23 -6.92
C ASN A 135 19.43 2.48 -6.63
N GLY A 136 20.30 1.63 -7.20
CA GLY A 136 21.75 1.75 -7.06
C GLY A 136 22.35 1.26 -5.74
N ARG A 137 21.54 0.84 -4.76
CA ARG A 137 22.00 0.22 -3.51
C ARG A 137 22.01 -1.29 -3.62
N THR A 138 23.17 -1.88 -3.36
CA THR A 138 23.36 -3.33 -3.30
C THR A 138 22.96 -3.88 -1.94
N LEU A 139 22.17 -4.95 -1.93
CA LEU A 139 21.70 -5.65 -0.73
C LEU A 139 21.96 -7.15 -0.90
N LYS A 140 22.58 -7.77 0.12
CA LYS A 140 22.75 -9.23 0.18
C LYS A 140 21.63 -9.90 0.99
N LEU A 141 20.79 -10.66 0.33
CA LEU A 141 19.60 -11.29 0.91
C LEU A 141 19.89 -12.69 1.46
N PRO A 142 19.15 -13.15 2.48
CA PRO A 142 18.15 -12.41 3.28
C PRO A 142 18.77 -11.62 4.45
N GLN A 143 20.10 -11.65 4.57
CA GLN A 143 20.84 -11.20 5.76
C GLN A 143 20.85 -9.68 5.92
N GLU A 144 21.05 -8.94 4.83
CA GLU A 144 21.07 -7.49 4.82
C GLU A 144 19.69 -6.94 4.51
N VAL A 145 19.18 -6.16 5.46
CA VAL A 145 17.94 -5.41 5.29
C VAL A 145 18.24 -3.94 5.52
N TYR A 146 17.98 -3.15 4.48
CA TYR A 146 18.11 -1.70 4.55
C TYR A 146 16.82 -1.11 5.09
N ASP A 147 16.91 -0.29 6.13
CA ASP A 147 15.78 0.46 6.68
C ASP A 147 16.18 1.93 6.78
N TYR A 148 15.82 2.73 5.76
CA TYR A 148 16.16 4.16 5.74
C TYR A 148 15.56 4.93 6.92
N ARG A 149 14.51 4.41 7.58
CA ARG A 149 13.91 5.06 8.74
C ARG A 149 14.90 5.18 9.90
N ARG A 150 15.90 4.28 9.96
CA ARG A 150 16.96 4.33 10.97
C ARG A 150 18.05 5.34 10.65
N THR A 151 18.19 5.77 9.40
CA THR A 151 19.20 6.73 8.96
C THR A 151 18.67 8.17 8.90
N PHE A 152 17.35 8.36 8.99
CA PHE A 152 16.72 9.66 9.16
C PHE A 152 16.60 10.01 10.66
N GLU A 153 17.65 10.57 11.25
CA GLU A 153 17.41 11.58 12.30
C GLU A 153 16.75 12.76 11.59
N LEU A 154 15.42 12.89 11.67
CA LEU A 154 14.72 14.06 11.15
C LEU A 154 15.19 15.29 11.95
N PRO A 155 15.92 16.26 11.34
CA PRO A 155 16.44 17.41 12.08
C PRO A 155 15.35 18.43 12.49
N PHE A 156 14.07 18.12 12.25
CA PHE A 156 12.94 19.03 12.44
C PHE A 156 11.95 18.61 13.53
N LEU A 157 12.28 17.62 14.36
CA LEU A 157 11.56 17.36 15.61
C LEU A 157 12.48 17.62 16.81
N LYS A 158 12.64 18.91 17.14
CA LYS A 158 13.03 19.40 18.47
C LYS A 158 12.07 20.50 18.88
#